data_AF-A0A947DHR1-F1
#
_entry.id   AF-A0A947DHR1-F1
#
_cell.length_a   1.000
_cell.length_b   1.000
_cell.length_c   1.000
_cell.angle_alpha   90.00
_cell.angle_beta   90.00
_cell.angle_gamma   90.00
#
_symmetry.space_group_name_H-M   'P 1'
#
loop_
_entity.id
_entity.type
_entity.pdbx_description
1 polymer ?
#
loop_
_entity_poly.entity_id
_entity_poly.type
_entity_poly.pdbx_seq_one_letter_code
_entity_poly.pdbx_strand_id
1 'polypeptide(L)'
;MKWRHIISRITKGIVFASLGVIAVNTSPLANAQEDANAQENNLPPTARYAAGEDLDLALIIAEWKERFPDIPVFACACNADACAHTERWPFRNYSRYQLTVALGPFNGTYTESLGFNCFDIQTGQGLDQAPEIPTDPPEPEPPVEPEPPTEPTGTPMASVSADKASLILTWPDNQTNTIDITGWNINVLDALDCETVTQVPQKTLNARRIIGTPMVDPLTDNVAVPVLLEECLETQQTAVFVVDPQGVGGHALYRTQVPGERPLPNEFSSYGLSSISGLQYWDSTLLVRHGSASGAEALLVFRPDITPAGKFASCGFLNTLEGANRLCPAELAEPSE
;
A
#
# COMPACT_ATOMS: atom_id res chain seq x y z
N MET A 1 9.42 4.60 52.20
CA MET A 1 9.58 5.99 52.69
C MET A 1 8.21 6.65 52.74
N LYS A 2 7.79 7.06 53.93
CA LYS A 2 6.49 7.72 54.22
C LYS A 2 6.73 9.22 54.32
N TRP A 3 5.98 10.03 53.59
CA TRP A 3 5.85 11.46 53.88
C TRP A 3 4.36 11.81 54.02
N ARG A 4 4.02 12.28 55.23
CA ARG A 4 2.76 12.91 55.63
C ARG A 4 3.11 14.32 56.11
N HIS A 5 2.40 15.34 55.64
CA HIS A 5 2.09 16.59 56.36
C HIS A 5 0.85 17.20 55.67
N ILE A 6 -0.31 17.51 56.28
CA ILE A 6 -0.71 18.25 57.49
C ILE A 6 -1.19 19.69 57.15
N ILE A 7 -2.52 19.88 57.33
CA ILE A 7 -3.28 21.03 57.88
C ILE A 7 -3.35 22.35 57.09
N SER A 8 -4.57 22.81 56.77
CA SER A 8 -5.21 23.95 57.48
C SER A 8 -6.63 24.25 57.00
N ARG A 9 -7.57 24.26 57.96
CA ARG A 9 -8.92 24.84 57.85
C ARG A 9 -8.86 26.28 58.35
N ILE A 10 -9.52 27.21 57.67
CA ILE A 10 -9.97 28.49 58.25
C ILE A 10 -11.47 28.62 58.04
N THR A 11 -12.13 29.15 59.07
CA THR A 11 -13.58 29.12 59.34
C THR A 11 -14.12 30.54 59.40
N LYS A 12 -15.43 30.70 59.08
CA LYS A 12 -16.35 31.82 59.42
C LYS A 12 -16.02 33.17 58.75
N GLY A 13 -16.93 33.88 58.09
CA GLY A 13 -18.38 33.96 58.14
C GLY A 13 -18.77 35.43 58.30
N ILE A 14 -19.81 35.94 57.61
CA ILE A 14 -20.76 36.99 58.02
C ILE A 14 -21.71 37.32 56.85
N VAL A 15 -22.92 37.67 57.25
CA VAL A 15 -24.19 37.79 56.52
C VAL A 15 -24.52 39.28 56.27
N PHE A 16 -25.21 39.59 55.16
CA PHE A 16 -26.49 40.32 55.04
C PHE A 16 -26.60 41.33 53.87
N ALA A 17 -27.71 41.13 53.14
CA ALA A 17 -28.60 42.09 52.49
C ALA A 17 -28.10 42.94 51.31
N SER A 18 -28.71 42.72 50.13
CA SER A 18 -29.64 43.70 49.55
C SER A 18 -30.30 43.15 48.28
N LEU A 19 -31.62 43.38 48.18
CA LEU A 19 -32.46 43.17 47.01
C LEU A 19 -31.99 44.03 45.83
N GLY A 20 -31.85 43.40 44.67
CA GLY A 20 -31.69 44.07 43.38
C GLY A 20 -32.08 43.10 42.28
N VAL A 21 -33.32 43.20 41.80
CA VAL A 21 -33.76 42.50 40.59
C VAL A 21 -33.11 43.20 39.41
N ILE A 22 -31.99 42.66 38.93
CA ILE A 22 -31.44 42.96 37.61
C ILE A 22 -31.75 41.73 36.76
N ALA A 23 -32.63 41.91 35.77
CA ALA A 23 -32.80 40.96 34.69
C ALA A 23 -31.49 40.96 33.87
N VAL A 24 -30.56 40.09 34.27
CA VAL A 24 -29.43 39.72 33.42
C VAL A 24 -30.01 38.70 32.45
N ASN A 25 -30.11 39.08 31.18
CA ASN A 25 -30.24 38.13 30.09
C ASN A 25 -29.11 37.10 30.27
N THR A 26 -29.45 35.91 30.75
CA THR A 26 -28.58 34.74 30.66
C THR A 26 -28.51 34.39 29.17
N SER A 27 -27.54 34.97 28.48
CA SER A 27 -27.09 34.43 27.19
C SER A 27 -26.78 32.95 27.38
N PRO A 28 -27.22 32.06 26.47
CA PRO A 28 -26.97 30.63 26.60
C PRO A 28 -25.49 30.36 26.30
N LEU A 29 -24.65 30.34 27.33
CA LEU A 29 -23.26 29.88 27.25
C LEU A 29 -23.14 28.35 27.17
N ALA A 30 -24.26 27.62 27.14
CA ALA A 30 -24.30 26.17 27.06
C ALA A 30 -24.35 25.61 25.63
N ASN A 31 -24.58 26.43 24.60
CA ASN A 31 -24.68 25.96 23.20
C ASN A 31 -23.41 26.18 22.36
N ALA A 32 -22.43 26.95 22.84
CA ALA A 32 -21.23 27.23 22.04
C ALA A 32 -20.33 25.99 21.82
N GLN A 33 -20.48 24.96 22.66
CA GLN A 33 -19.68 23.73 22.55
C GLN A 33 -20.36 22.65 21.69
N GLU A 34 -21.68 22.73 21.51
CA GLU A 34 -22.43 21.87 20.58
C GLU A 34 -22.32 22.39 19.14
N ASP A 35 -22.31 23.72 18.95
CA ASP A 35 -22.08 24.36 17.65
C ASP A 35 -20.62 24.20 17.15
N ALA A 36 -19.63 24.18 18.05
CA ALA A 36 -18.23 23.94 17.67
C ALA A 36 -18.01 22.52 17.10
N ASN A 37 -18.61 21.50 17.71
CA ASN A 37 -18.55 20.12 17.21
C ASN A 37 -19.39 19.92 15.93
N ALA A 38 -20.49 20.66 15.77
CA ALA A 38 -21.29 20.63 14.53
C ALA A 38 -20.55 21.33 13.36
N GLN A 39 -19.71 22.32 13.65
CA GLN A 39 -18.93 23.04 12.63
C GLN A 39 -17.65 22.29 12.24
N GLU A 40 -17.03 21.53 13.15
CA GLU A 40 -15.89 20.66 12.86
C GLU A 40 -16.27 19.51 11.89
N ASN A 41 -17.50 18.99 11.99
CA ASN A 41 -18.08 18.03 11.05
C ASN A 41 -18.42 18.59 9.65
N ASN A 42 -18.29 19.90 9.42
CA ASN A 42 -18.56 20.53 8.12
C ASN A 42 -17.29 20.85 7.31
N LEU A 43 -16.09 20.59 7.86
CA LEU A 43 -14.86 20.78 7.10
C LEU A 43 -14.69 19.65 6.06
N PRO A 44 -14.19 19.95 4.85
CA PRO A 44 -13.91 18.91 3.86
C PRO A 44 -12.80 17.96 4.36
N PRO A 45 -12.76 16.70 3.88
CA PRO A 45 -11.77 15.70 4.31
C PRO A 45 -10.32 16.20 4.30
N THR A 46 -9.90 16.92 3.26
CA THR A 46 -8.55 17.49 3.13
C THR A 46 -8.20 18.45 4.26
N ALA A 47 -9.17 19.27 4.71
CA ALA A 47 -8.96 20.25 5.78
C ALA A 47 -8.93 19.58 7.15
N ARG A 48 -9.81 18.60 7.39
CA ARG A 48 -9.82 17.77 8.60
C ARG A 48 -8.52 16.99 8.76
N TYR A 49 -8.03 16.40 7.67
CA TYR A 49 -6.73 15.75 7.65
C TYR A 49 -5.59 16.75 7.92
N ALA A 50 -5.64 17.97 7.38
CA ALA A 50 -4.65 18.99 7.74
C ALA A 50 -4.69 19.40 9.23
N ALA A 51 -5.85 19.27 9.88
CA ALA A 51 -6.07 19.63 11.29
C ALA A 51 -5.62 18.56 12.30
N GLY A 52 -5.12 17.40 11.83
CA GLY A 52 -4.65 16.33 12.71
C GLY A 52 -5.61 15.15 12.86
N GLU A 53 -6.80 15.19 12.26
CA GLU A 53 -7.73 14.06 12.26
C GLU A 53 -7.25 12.89 11.41
N ASP A 54 -7.19 11.69 11.97
CA ASP A 54 -6.85 10.50 11.19
C ASP A 54 -8.02 10.09 10.31
N LEU A 55 -7.81 10.19 8.99
CA LEU A 55 -8.85 9.96 7.98
C LEU A 55 -8.39 8.94 6.98
N ASP A 56 -9.33 8.13 6.51
CA ASP A 56 -9.12 7.28 5.34
C ASP A 56 -8.72 8.16 4.13
N LEU A 57 -7.56 7.87 3.55
CA LEU A 57 -7.02 8.58 2.39
C LEU A 57 -7.99 8.53 1.21
N ALA A 58 -8.83 7.51 1.10
CA ALA A 58 -9.87 7.42 0.08
C ALA A 58 -10.86 8.59 0.13
N LEU A 59 -11.13 9.17 1.31
CA LEU A 59 -12.00 10.36 1.43
C LEU A 59 -11.33 11.61 0.84
N ILE A 60 -10.02 11.75 1.02
CA ILE A 60 -9.23 12.84 0.45
C ILE A 60 -9.13 12.67 -1.06
N ILE A 61 -8.85 11.45 -1.53
CA ILE A 61 -8.79 11.10 -2.95
C ILE A 61 -10.15 11.38 -3.63
N ALA A 62 -11.25 11.00 -3.01
CA ALA A 62 -12.60 11.26 -3.54
C ALA A 62 -12.88 12.76 -3.66
N GLU A 63 -12.58 13.55 -2.62
CA GLU A 63 -12.70 15.02 -2.66
C GLU A 63 -11.88 15.62 -3.82
N TRP A 64 -10.64 15.17 -3.99
CA TRP A 64 -9.76 15.70 -5.03
C TRP A 64 -10.19 15.29 -6.44
N LYS A 65 -10.62 14.04 -6.65
CA LYS A 65 -11.14 13.59 -7.96
C LYS A 65 -12.41 14.33 -8.35
N GLU A 66 -13.28 14.67 -7.39
CA GLU A 66 -14.47 15.47 -7.66
C GLU A 66 -14.11 16.91 -8.08
N ARG A 67 -13.15 17.53 -7.37
CA ARG A 67 -12.78 18.93 -7.59
C ARG A 67 -11.80 19.16 -8.74
N PHE A 68 -10.92 18.20 -8.98
CA PHE A 68 -9.80 18.27 -9.91
C PHE A 68 -9.68 16.98 -10.74
N PRO A 69 -10.70 16.63 -11.54
CA PRO A 69 -10.77 15.34 -12.23
C PRO A 69 -9.60 15.08 -13.19
N ASP A 70 -9.00 16.14 -13.74
CA ASP A 70 -7.91 16.06 -14.72
C ASP A 70 -6.51 16.07 -14.07
N ILE A 71 -6.42 16.24 -12.75
CA ILE A 71 -5.13 16.26 -12.04
C ILE A 71 -4.89 14.88 -11.44
N PRO A 72 -3.78 14.19 -11.79
CA PRO A 72 -3.48 12.89 -11.22
C PRO A 72 -3.26 13.00 -9.72
N VAL A 73 -3.65 11.94 -8.99
CA VAL A 73 -3.42 11.82 -7.56
C VAL A 73 -2.38 10.73 -7.36
N PHE A 74 -1.40 11.02 -6.51
CA PHE A 74 -0.35 10.09 -6.15
C PHE A 74 -0.60 9.59 -4.74
N ALA A 75 -0.40 8.30 -4.50
CA ALA A 75 -0.27 7.76 -3.16
C ALA A 75 1.22 7.66 -2.83
N CYS A 76 1.58 8.10 -1.62
CA CYS A 76 2.97 8.28 -1.22
C CYS A 76 3.25 7.55 0.09
N ALA A 77 4.26 6.69 0.14
CA ALA A 77 4.68 5.98 1.34
C ALA A 77 5.97 6.59 1.91
N CYS A 78 6.00 6.88 3.21
CA CYS A 78 7.23 7.35 3.86
C CYS A 78 8.28 6.22 3.90
N ASN A 79 9.53 6.49 3.50
CA ASN A 79 10.60 5.46 3.53
C ASN A 79 11.71 5.70 4.53
N ALA A 80 11.84 6.94 5.00
CA ALA A 80 12.72 7.20 6.12
C ALA A 80 12.07 6.71 7.42
N ASP A 81 12.86 6.59 8.49
CA ASP A 81 12.31 6.27 9.81
C ASP A 81 11.24 7.29 10.24
N ALA A 82 11.40 8.54 9.79
CA ALA A 82 10.36 9.55 9.81
C ALA A 82 10.45 10.47 8.59
N CYS A 83 9.30 10.84 8.01
CA CYS A 83 9.21 11.83 6.94
C CYS A 83 8.42 13.04 7.44
N ALA A 84 9.03 14.23 7.36
CA ALA A 84 8.43 15.46 7.86
C ALA A 84 7.80 16.25 6.71
N HIS A 85 6.49 16.40 6.77
CA HIS A 85 5.71 17.19 5.82
C HIS A 85 5.08 18.40 6.53
N THR A 86 5.87 19.14 7.31
CA THR A 86 5.38 20.19 8.23
C THR A 86 5.30 21.58 7.60
N GLU A 87 5.97 21.83 6.49
CA GLU A 87 6.01 23.17 5.86
C GLU A 87 4.85 23.40 4.87
N ARG A 88 4.22 22.31 4.41
CA ARG A 88 3.11 22.32 3.46
C ARG A 88 2.08 21.26 3.87
N TRP A 89 0.86 21.39 3.34
CA TRP A 89 -0.17 20.37 3.51
C TRP A 89 0.43 18.99 3.24
N PRO A 90 0.26 18.00 4.14
CA PRO A 90 -0.73 17.95 5.21
C PRO A 90 -0.28 18.43 6.59
N PHE A 91 0.89 19.07 6.74
CA PHE A 91 1.42 19.61 8.00
C PHE A 91 1.66 18.56 9.09
N ARG A 92 2.15 17.38 8.70
CA ARG A 92 2.28 16.19 9.56
C ARG A 92 3.66 15.56 9.47
N ASN A 93 3.96 14.74 10.48
CA ASN A 93 5.05 13.78 10.42
C ASN A 93 4.49 12.39 10.16
N TYR A 94 5.25 11.60 9.42
CA TYR A 94 4.90 10.26 9.02
C TYR A 94 5.93 9.29 9.55
N SER A 95 5.46 8.20 10.14
CA SER A 95 6.32 7.06 10.44
C SER A 95 6.64 6.31 9.16
N ARG A 96 7.73 5.54 9.17
CA ARG A 96 8.11 4.66 8.05
C ARG A 96 6.93 3.79 7.59
N TYR A 97 6.72 3.76 6.27
CA TYR A 97 5.65 3.08 5.53
C TYR A 97 4.23 3.61 5.77
N GLN A 98 4.06 4.71 6.53
CA GLN A 98 2.79 5.39 6.60
C GLN A 98 2.49 6.09 5.27
N LEU A 99 1.23 5.99 4.85
CA LEU A 99 0.78 6.53 3.58
C LEU A 99 0.25 7.96 3.71
N THR A 100 0.43 8.73 2.66
CA THR A 100 -0.21 10.02 2.39
C THR A 100 -0.58 10.10 0.91
N VAL A 101 -1.16 11.20 0.47
CA VAL A 101 -1.49 11.44 -0.94
C VAL A 101 -0.96 12.78 -1.40
N ALA A 102 -0.68 12.93 -2.69
CA ALA A 102 -0.26 14.20 -3.30
C ALA A 102 -1.08 14.49 -4.55
N LEU A 103 -1.54 15.74 -4.70
CA LEU A 103 -2.33 16.17 -5.86
C LEU A 103 -1.42 16.74 -6.94
N GLY A 104 -1.27 16.00 -8.04
CA GLY A 104 -0.51 16.39 -9.21
C GLY A 104 1.01 16.21 -9.06
N PRO A 105 1.74 16.23 -10.19
CA PRO A 105 3.17 15.89 -10.20
C PRO A 105 4.03 16.83 -9.35
N PHE A 106 3.72 18.13 -9.34
CA PHE A 106 4.47 19.10 -8.55
C PHE A 106 4.47 18.78 -7.04
N ASN A 107 3.30 18.45 -6.49
CA ASN A 107 3.20 18.07 -5.08
C ASN A 107 3.77 16.67 -4.84
N GLY A 108 3.62 15.77 -5.81
CA GLY A 108 4.26 14.45 -5.80
C GLY A 108 5.78 14.55 -5.66
N THR A 109 6.46 15.26 -6.57
CA THR A 109 7.92 15.42 -6.56
C THR A 109 8.40 16.13 -5.29
N TYR A 110 7.65 17.12 -4.81
CA TYR A 110 7.95 17.75 -3.53
C TYR A 110 7.86 16.73 -2.38
N THR A 111 6.81 15.91 -2.36
CA THR A 111 6.62 14.87 -1.34
C THR A 111 7.77 13.86 -1.40
N GLU A 112 8.21 13.42 -2.57
CA GLU A 112 9.37 12.54 -2.71
C GLU A 112 10.67 13.15 -2.17
N SER A 113 10.87 14.46 -2.38
CA SER A 113 12.04 15.17 -1.82
C SER A 113 12.10 15.15 -0.28
N LEU A 114 10.99 14.83 0.39
CA LEU A 114 10.89 14.68 1.84
C LEU A 114 11.10 13.23 2.32
N GLY A 115 11.52 12.33 1.44
CA GLY A 115 11.79 10.92 1.75
C GLY A 115 10.58 9.99 1.58
N PHE A 116 9.57 10.42 0.83
CA PHE A 116 8.48 9.55 0.41
C PHE A 116 8.78 8.91 -0.96
N ASN A 117 8.04 7.86 -1.26
CA ASN A 117 7.93 7.32 -2.61
C ASN A 117 6.49 7.47 -3.08
N CYS A 118 6.29 8.10 -4.24
CA CYS A 118 4.97 8.40 -4.75
C CYS A 118 4.69 7.67 -6.07
N PHE A 119 3.47 7.18 -6.22
CA PHE A 119 3.02 6.53 -7.43
C PHE A 119 1.61 6.97 -7.80
N ASP A 120 1.36 7.12 -9.09
CA ASP A 120 0.08 7.52 -9.63
C ASP A 120 -0.97 6.44 -9.32
N ILE A 121 -2.06 6.81 -8.65
CA ILE A 121 -3.05 5.82 -8.22
C ILE A 121 -3.84 5.21 -9.38
N GLN A 122 -3.82 5.81 -10.57
CA GLN A 122 -4.47 5.31 -11.79
C GLN A 122 -3.50 4.44 -12.58
N THR A 123 -2.32 4.95 -12.94
CA THR A 123 -1.37 4.23 -13.80
C THR A 123 -0.50 3.24 -13.03
N GLY A 124 -0.28 3.47 -11.73
CA GLY A 124 0.67 2.71 -10.92
C GLY A 124 2.14 3.08 -11.20
N GLN A 125 2.40 4.10 -12.01
CA GLN A 125 3.75 4.54 -12.35
C GLN A 125 4.29 5.52 -11.31
N GLY A 126 5.61 5.47 -11.09
CA GLY A 126 6.32 6.49 -10.31
C GLY A 126 6.41 7.83 -11.06
N LEU A 127 6.74 8.91 -10.34
CA LEU A 127 6.84 10.25 -10.92
C LEU A 127 7.96 10.42 -11.96
N ASP A 128 9.06 9.68 -11.79
CA ASP A 128 10.24 9.73 -12.67
C ASP A 128 10.17 8.71 -13.82
N GLN A 129 9.13 7.88 -13.90
CA GLN A 129 8.96 6.93 -14.99
C GLN A 129 8.32 7.63 -16.18
N ALA A 130 9.12 7.88 -17.22
CA ALA A 130 8.57 8.27 -18.52
C ALA A 130 7.59 7.19 -19.00
N PRO A 131 6.47 7.56 -19.67
CA PRO A 131 5.61 6.57 -20.31
C PRO A 131 6.48 5.70 -21.21
N GLU A 132 6.44 4.38 -21.04
CA GLU A 132 7.15 3.45 -21.92
C GLU A 132 6.62 3.66 -23.35
N ILE A 133 7.38 4.40 -24.15
CA ILE A 133 7.14 4.50 -25.59
C ILE A 133 7.64 3.18 -26.16
N PRO A 134 6.82 2.41 -26.91
CA PRO A 134 7.30 1.22 -27.60
C PRO A 134 8.45 1.63 -28.53
N THR A 135 9.68 1.27 -28.17
CA THR A 135 10.83 1.49 -29.02
C THR A 135 10.82 0.44 -30.13
N ASP A 136 10.97 0.90 -31.37
CA ASP A 136 11.16 0.02 -32.52
C ASP A 136 12.32 -0.96 -32.28
N PRO A 137 12.28 -2.16 -32.89
CA PRO A 137 13.32 -3.17 -32.71
C PRO A 137 14.71 -2.60 -33.05
N PRO A 138 15.74 -2.83 -32.21
CA PRO A 138 17.09 -2.39 -32.51
C PRO A 138 17.60 -3.03 -33.83
N GLU A 139 18.30 -2.22 -34.62
CA GLU A 139 18.97 -2.66 -35.85
C GLU A 139 19.99 -3.78 -35.51
N PRO A 140 20.07 -4.87 -36.29
CA PRO A 140 20.94 -5.99 -35.94
C PRO A 140 22.42 -5.58 -35.98
N GLU A 141 23.09 -5.69 -34.84
CA GLU A 141 24.54 -5.51 -34.72
C GLU A 141 25.31 -6.65 -35.42
N PRO A 142 26.53 -6.37 -35.94
CA PRO A 142 27.37 -7.37 -36.57
C PRO A 142 27.81 -8.47 -35.59
N PRO A 143 28.05 -9.71 -36.08
CA PRO A 143 28.36 -10.85 -35.22
C PRO A 143 29.69 -10.65 -34.49
N VAL A 144 29.65 -10.65 -33.16
CA VAL A 144 30.81 -10.66 -32.26
C VAL A 144 31.21 -12.10 -31.96
N GLU A 145 32.51 -12.37 -31.93
CA GLU A 145 33.13 -13.67 -31.64
C GLU A 145 32.78 -14.16 -30.21
N PRO A 146 32.47 -15.45 -30.00
CA PRO A 146 32.00 -15.93 -28.70
C PRO A 146 33.12 -15.99 -27.65
N GLU A 147 33.04 -15.11 -26.66
CA GLU A 147 33.78 -15.22 -25.41
C GLU A 147 33.16 -16.32 -24.51
N PRO A 148 33.93 -16.92 -23.58
CA PRO A 148 33.44 -17.96 -22.68
C PRO A 148 32.25 -17.46 -21.82
N PRO A 149 31.34 -18.36 -21.41
CA PRO A 149 30.12 -17.99 -20.69
C PRO A 149 30.51 -17.36 -19.35
N THR A 150 30.36 -16.06 -19.28
CA THR A 150 30.42 -15.28 -18.05
C THR A 150 29.01 -15.22 -17.50
N GLU A 151 28.85 -15.21 -16.17
CA GLU A 151 27.54 -14.97 -15.56
C GLU A 151 26.95 -13.67 -16.12
N PRO A 152 25.64 -13.62 -16.41
CA PRO A 152 25.03 -12.44 -17.00
C PRO A 152 25.20 -11.26 -16.03
N THR A 153 25.81 -10.18 -16.50
CA THR A 153 25.98 -8.96 -15.72
C THR A 153 24.85 -7.98 -16.03
N GLY A 154 24.11 -7.56 -14.99
CA GLY A 154 23.13 -6.47 -15.07
C GLY A 154 21.67 -6.91 -14.88
N THR A 155 20.81 -5.91 -14.65
CA THR A 155 19.39 -6.10 -14.33
C THR A 155 18.62 -6.70 -15.51
N PRO A 156 17.89 -7.81 -15.31
CA PRO A 156 17.10 -8.41 -16.36
C PRO A 156 15.87 -7.55 -16.67
N MET A 157 15.41 -7.62 -17.91
CA MET A 157 14.05 -7.23 -18.27
C MET A 157 13.11 -8.41 -18.04
N ALA A 158 11.93 -8.15 -17.48
CA ALA A 158 10.90 -9.17 -17.29
C ALA A 158 9.75 -8.96 -18.29
N SER A 159 9.34 -10.04 -18.94
CA SER A 159 8.19 -10.05 -19.84
C SER A 159 7.38 -11.33 -19.68
N VAL A 160 6.20 -11.37 -20.28
CA VAL A 160 5.24 -12.48 -20.15
C VAL A 160 5.06 -13.16 -21.50
N SER A 161 5.09 -14.48 -21.51
CA SER A 161 4.78 -15.26 -22.73
C SER A 161 3.36 -14.98 -23.24
N ALA A 162 3.11 -15.20 -24.52
CA ALA A 162 1.81 -14.93 -25.14
C ALA A 162 0.64 -15.70 -24.49
N ASP A 163 0.90 -16.91 -23.99
CA ASP A 163 -0.09 -17.74 -23.27
C ASP A 163 -0.23 -17.37 -21.78
N LYS A 164 0.60 -16.43 -21.29
CA LYS A 164 0.67 -15.98 -19.89
C LYS A 164 1.05 -17.07 -18.89
N ALA A 165 1.55 -18.21 -19.34
CA ALA A 165 1.96 -19.33 -18.50
C ALA A 165 3.45 -19.30 -18.14
N SER A 166 4.22 -18.37 -18.70
CA SER A 166 5.65 -18.26 -18.43
C SER A 166 6.11 -16.81 -18.25
N LEU A 167 7.05 -16.65 -17.33
CA LEU A 167 7.86 -15.44 -17.16
C LEU A 167 9.11 -15.58 -18.04
N ILE A 168 9.42 -14.55 -18.82
CA ILE A 168 10.63 -14.50 -19.64
C ILE A 168 11.53 -13.41 -19.07
N LEU A 169 12.70 -13.81 -18.61
CA LEU A 169 13.77 -12.91 -18.19
C LEU A 169 14.77 -12.76 -19.33
N THR A 170 15.09 -11.53 -19.70
CA THR A 170 16.07 -11.21 -20.74
C THR A 170 17.17 -10.36 -20.11
N TRP A 171 18.41 -10.86 -20.12
CA TRP A 171 19.56 -10.11 -19.60
C TRP A 171 20.14 -9.16 -20.63
N PRO A 172 20.97 -8.18 -20.22
CA PRO A 172 21.59 -7.21 -21.14
C PRO A 172 22.44 -7.83 -22.25
N ASP A 173 22.97 -9.04 -22.02
CA ASP A 173 23.74 -9.81 -22.99
C ASP A 173 22.86 -10.64 -23.95
N ASN A 174 21.54 -10.41 -23.93
CA ASN A 174 20.51 -11.13 -24.70
C ASN A 174 20.36 -12.61 -24.34
N GLN A 175 20.93 -13.09 -23.24
CA GLN A 175 20.54 -14.39 -22.71
C GLN A 175 19.10 -14.33 -22.21
N THR A 176 18.40 -15.46 -22.29
CA THR A 176 17.00 -15.54 -21.86
C THR A 176 16.76 -16.75 -20.97
N ASN A 177 15.87 -16.60 -19.99
CA ASN A 177 15.40 -17.69 -19.14
C ASN A 177 13.89 -17.65 -19.12
N THR A 178 13.27 -18.78 -19.47
CA THR A 178 11.82 -18.95 -19.46
C THR A 178 11.44 -19.79 -18.26
N ILE A 179 10.63 -19.22 -17.38
CA ILE A 179 10.20 -19.85 -16.14
C ILE A 179 8.71 -20.16 -16.25
N ASP A 180 8.36 -21.44 -16.25
CA ASP A 180 6.98 -21.92 -16.18
C ASP A 180 6.41 -21.66 -14.77
N ILE A 181 5.26 -20.97 -14.72
CA ILE A 181 4.63 -20.60 -13.45
C ILE A 181 3.59 -21.62 -12.97
N THR A 182 3.21 -22.60 -13.79
CA THR A 182 2.07 -23.49 -13.50
C THR A 182 2.26 -24.39 -12.27
N GLY A 183 3.51 -24.60 -11.85
CA GLY A 183 3.85 -25.33 -10.62
C GLY A 183 3.94 -24.45 -9.37
N TRP A 184 3.82 -23.13 -9.50
CA TRP A 184 3.88 -22.21 -8.37
C TRP A 184 2.61 -22.35 -7.56
N ASN A 185 2.74 -22.50 -6.24
CA ASN A 185 1.60 -22.76 -5.37
C ASN A 185 1.67 -21.94 -4.09
N ILE A 186 0.52 -21.70 -3.47
CA ILE A 186 0.39 -21.02 -2.19
C ILE A 186 -0.82 -21.56 -1.44
N ASN A 187 -0.72 -21.61 -0.10
CA ASN A 187 -1.86 -21.91 0.76
C ASN A 187 -2.61 -20.62 1.05
N VAL A 188 -3.79 -20.48 0.46
CA VAL A 188 -4.67 -19.33 0.72
C VAL A 188 -5.52 -19.65 1.95
N LEU A 189 -5.41 -18.82 2.98
CA LEU A 189 -6.26 -18.88 4.17
C LEU A 189 -7.60 -18.21 3.87
N ASP A 190 -8.65 -18.75 4.47
CA ASP A 190 -10.02 -18.23 4.31
C ASP A 190 -10.41 -18.10 2.82
N ALA A 191 -9.91 -19.06 2.03
CA ALA A 191 -10.05 -19.11 0.58
C ALA A 191 -11.50 -19.36 0.17
N LEU A 192 -11.90 -18.81 -0.97
CA LEU A 192 -13.18 -19.14 -1.58
C LEU A 192 -13.02 -20.44 -2.38
N ASP A 193 -13.81 -21.45 -2.06
CA ASP A 193 -13.92 -22.62 -2.91
C ASP A 193 -14.90 -22.35 -4.06
N CYS A 194 -14.38 -22.10 -5.27
CA CYS A 194 -15.20 -21.70 -6.41
C CYS A 194 -16.24 -22.76 -6.85
N GLU A 195 -16.05 -24.04 -6.52
CA GLU A 195 -17.03 -25.09 -6.87
C GLU A 195 -18.27 -25.04 -5.98
N THR A 196 -18.07 -24.80 -4.68
CA THR A 196 -19.15 -24.77 -3.69
C THR A 196 -19.64 -23.36 -3.37
N VAL A 197 -18.88 -22.34 -3.79
CA VAL A 197 -19.08 -20.92 -3.46
C VAL A 197 -19.10 -20.72 -1.93
N THR A 198 -18.28 -21.49 -1.22
CA THR A 198 -18.15 -21.40 0.24
C THR A 198 -16.73 -21.07 0.65
N GLN A 199 -16.60 -20.37 1.76
CA GLN A 199 -15.29 -20.09 2.33
C GLN A 199 -14.77 -21.33 3.05
N VAL A 200 -13.54 -21.74 2.73
CA VAL A 200 -12.85 -22.84 3.40
C VAL A 200 -11.67 -22.30 4.20
N PRO A 201 -11.31 -22.91 5.35
CA PRO A 201 -10.26 -22.36 6.21
C PRO A 201 -8.90 -22.23 5.53
N GLN A 202 -8.58 -23.12 4.59
CA GLN A 202 -7.35 -23.10 3.82
C GLN A 202 -7.55 -23.91 2.53
N LYS A 203 -7.01 -23.41 1.42
CA LYS A 203 -6.95 -24.12 0.13
C LYS A 203 -5.58 -23.88 -0.51
N THR A 204 -4.90 -24.96 -0.93
CA THR A 204 -3.69 -24.85 -1.74
C THR A 204 -4.11 -24.56 -3.18
N LEU A 205 -3.64 -23.45 -3.72
CA LEU A 205 -3.92 -23.04 -5.09
C LEU A 205 -2.62 -22.96 -5.89
N ASN A 206 -2.70 -23.28 -7.17
CA ASN A 206 -1.58 -23.17 -8.10
C ASN A 206 -1.78 -21.94 -8.99
N ALA A 207 -0.70 -21.30 -9.41
CA ALA A 207 -0.75 -20.23 -10.37
C ALA A 207 -1.21 -20.79 -11.73
N ARG A 208 -2.16 -20.09 -12.36
CA ARG A 208 -2.75 -20.47 -13.65
C ARG A 208 -2.20 -19.63 -14.79
N ARG A 209 -2.05 -18.32 -14.54
CA ARG A 209 -1.54 -17.34 -15.51
C ARG A 209 -1.04 -16.09 -14.81
N ILE A 210 -0.11 -15.38 -15.44
CA ILE A 210 0.33 -14.04 -15.04
C ILE A 210 -0.78 -13.03 -15.41
N ILE A 211 -1.13 -12.16 -14.46
CA ILE A 211 -2.20 -11.15 -14.60
C ILE A 211 -1.65 -9.74 -14.38
N GLY A 212 -0.89 -9.25 -15.34
CA GLY A 212 -0.31 -7.92 -15.31
C GLY A 212 1.14 -7.95 -15.76
N THR A 213 1.81 -6.81 -15.60
CA THR A 213 3.22 -6.64 -15.92
C THR A 213 4.05 -7.04 -14.70
N PRO A 214 4.98 -8.01 -14.81
CA PRO A 214 5.97 -8.27 -13.76
C PRO A 214 6.85 -7.05 -13.55
N MET A 215 7.31 -6.85 -12.32
CA MET A 215 8.18 -5.73 -11.97
C MET A 215 9.52 -6.21 -11.46
N VAL A 216 10.59 -5.63 -11.99
CA VAL A 216 11.97 -5.91 -11.57
C VAL A 216 12.42 -4.86 -10.57
N ASP A 217 12.99 -5.30 -9.45
CA ASP A 217 13.68 -4.42 -8.53
C ASP A 217 15.06 -4.06 -9.10
N PRO A 218 15.32 -2.79 -9.45
CA PRO A 218 16.60 -2.41 -10.04
C PRO A 218 17.79 -2.54 -9.08
N LEU A 219 17.56 -2.73 -7.78
CA LEU A 219 18.64 -2.88 -6.80
C LEU A 219 19.02 -4.33 -6.52
N THR A 220 18.07 -5.25 -6.65
CA THR A 220 18.25 -6.66 -6.26
C THR A 220 17.99 -7.65 -7.38
N ASP A 221 17.54 -7.17 -8.54
CA ASP A 221 17.13 -7.97 -9.71
C ASP A 221 15.95 -8.92 -9.43
N ASN A 222 15.35 -8.84 -8.24
CA ASN A 222 14.16 -9.61 -7.87
C ASN A 222 12.96 -9.22 -8.73
N VAL A 223 12.18 -10.21 -9.15
CA VAL A 223 11.04 -9.99 -10.05
C VAL A 223 9.74 -10.34 -9.34
N ALA A 224 8.90 -9.34 -9.08
CA ALA A 224 7.56 -9.52 -8.56
C ALA A 224 6.60 -9.85 -9.71
N VAL A 225 5.83 -10.93 -9.54
CA VAL A 225 4.97 -11.50 -10.59
C VAL A 225 3.53 -11.63 -10.05
N PRO A 226 2.56 -10.91 -10.61
CA PRO A 226 1.17 -11.01 -10.21
C PRO A 226 0.53 -12.21 -10.92
N VAL A 227 -0.05 -13.14 -10.18
CA VAL A 227 -0.64 -14.36 -10.76
C VAL A 227 -2.09 -14.56 -10.34
N LEU A 228 -2.86 -15.10 -11.28
CA LEU A 228 -4.19 -15.64 -11.00
C LEU A 228 -4.03 -17.07 -10.49
N LEU A 229 -4.62 -17.33 -9.32
CA LEU A 229 -4.67 -18.65 -8.71
C LEU A 229 -5.97 -19.37 -9.09
N GLU A 230 -7.10 -18.69 -8.94
CA GLU A 230 -8.42 -19.25 -9.25
C GLU A 230 -9.38 -18.14 -9.68
N GLU A 231 -10.33 -18.48 -10.54
CA GLU A 231 -11.36 -17.56 -11.02
C GLU A 231 -12.70 -18.10 -10.55
N CYS A 232 -13.37 -17.37 -9.67
CA CYS A 232 -14.68 -17.72 -9.14
C CYS A 232 -15.77 -16.85 -9.81
N LEU A 233 -17.03 -17.14 -9.50
CA LEU A 233 -18.13 -16.27 -9.90
C LEU A 233 -17.94 -14.89 -9.26
N GLU A 234 -17.84 -13.84 -10.09
CA GLU A 234 -17.73 -12.43 -9.69
C GLU A 234 -16.47 -12.05 -8.89
N THR A 235 -15.55 -12.97 -8.65
CA THR A 235 -14.31 -12.68 -7.93
C THR A 235 -13.15 -13.55 -8.39
N GLN A 236 -11.94 -13.10 -8.11
CA GLN A 236 -10.72 -13.83 -8.42
C GLN A 236 -9.94 -14.07 -7.13
N GLN A 237 -9.09 -15.10 -7.14
CA GLN A 237 -8.08 -15.32 -6.12
C GLN A 237 -6.73 -15.16 -6.79
N THR A 238 -5.93 -14.24 -6.26
CA THR A 238 -4.68 -13.80 -6.84
C THR A 238 -3.60 -13.74 -5.76
N ALA A 239 -2.34 -13.75 -6.20
CA ALA A 239 -1.18 -13.61 -5.32
C ALA A 239 -0.03 -12.96 -6.07
N VAL A 240 0.95 -12.47 -5.32
CA VAL A 240 2.24 -12.02 -5.87
C VAL A 240 3.33 -13.00 -5.44
N PHE A 241 4.07 -13.51 -6.42
CA PHE A 241 5.29 -14.27 -6.20
C PHE A 241 6.50 -13.38 -6.48
N VAL A 242 7.59 -13.61 -5.78
CA VAL A 242 8.88 -12.95 -6.06
C VAL A 242 9.87 -14.00 -6.51
N VAL A 243 10.38 -13.82 -7.73
CA VAL A 243 11.44 -14.63 -8.32
C VAL A 243 12.77 -13.95 -8.01
N ASP A 244 13.70 -14.71 -7.45
CA ASP A 244 15.09 -14.32 -7.23
C ASP A 244 15.95 -15.04 -8.28
N PRO A 245 16.40 -14.35 -9.34
CA PRO A 245 17.20 -14.95 -10.40
C PRO A 245 18.59 -15.33 -9.88
N GLN A 246 18.99 -16.60 -10.07
CA GLN A 246 20.30 -17.12 -9.64
C GLN A 246 21.23 -17.30 -10.85
N GLY A 247 21.21 -16.32 -11.76
CA GLY A 247 21.81 -16.39 -13.09
C GLY A 247 20.93 -17.07 -14.14
N VAL A 248 21.52 -17.45 -15.27
CA VAL A 248 20.77 -18.07 -16.38
C VAL A 248 20.43 -19.53 -16.06
N GLY A 249 19.12 -19.84 -16.09
CA GLY A 249 18.59 -21.19 -15.89
C GLY A 249 18.31 -21.56 -14.42
N GLY A 250 18.65 -20.70 -13.45
CA GLY A 250 18.38 -20.90 -12.02
C GLY A 250 17.51 -19.79 -11.45
N HIS A 251 16.61 -20.13 -10.52
CA HIS A 251 15.85 -19.16 -9.74
C HIS A 251 15.39 -19.75 -8.41
N ALA A 252 15.19 -18.89 -7.42
CA ALA A 252 14.43 -19.19 -6.21
C ALA A 252 13.06 -18.49 -6.26
N LEU A 253 12.07 -19.07 -5.57
CA LEU A 253 10.68 -18.60 -5.60
C LEU A 253 10.16 -18.33 -4.19
N TYR A 254 9.75 -17.10 -3.96
CA TYR A 254 9.20 -16.62 -2.70
C TYR A 254 7.75 -16.17 -2.88
N ARG A 255 6.97 -16.19 -1.80
CA ARG A 255 5.56 -15.79 -1.78
C ARG A 255 5.41 -14.54 -0.94
N THR A 256 4.72 -13.55 -1.47
CA THR A 256 4.28 -12.43 -0.64
C THR A 256 3.28 -12.93 0.39
N GLN A 257 3.44 -12.50 1.63
CA GLN A 257 2.61 -12.94 2.76
C GLN A 257 1.72 -11.80 3.22
N VAL A 258 0.46 -11.83 2.79
CA VAL A 258 -0.58 -10.92 3.24
C VAL A 258 -1.13 -11.47 4.56
N PRO A 259 -1.03 -10.72 5.65
CA PRO A 259 -1.58 -11.15 6.93
C PRO A 259 -3.11 -11.00 6.96
N GLY A 260 -3.73 -11.50 8.02
CA GLY A 260 -5.18 -11.37 8.22
C GLY A 260 -5.58 -11.79 9.63
N GLU A 261 -6.82 -12.22 9.79
CA GLU A 261 -7.41 -12.50 11.11
C GLU A 261 -6.68 -13.58 11.91
N ARG A 262 -6.08 -14.56 11.21
CA ARG A 262 -5.34 -15.67 11.81
C ARG A 262 -3.86 -15.60 11.47
N PRO A 263 -2.96 -15.97 12.39
CA PRO A 263 -1.53 -16.07 12.09
C PRO A 263 -1.26 -17.02 10.92
N LEU A 264 -0.30 -16.64 10.07
CA LEU A 264 0.13 -17.48 8.96
C LEU A 264 0.86 -18.72 9.50
N PRO A 265 0.48 -19.94 9.09
CA PRO A 265 1.08 -21.16 9.65
C PRO A 265 2.51 -21.42 9.17
N ASN A 266 2.92 -20.85 8.04
CA ASN A 266 4.25 -20.97 7.44
C ASN A 266 4.44 -19.92 6.32
N GLU A 267 5.65 -19.86 5.77
CA GLU A 267 6.09 -19.02 4.65
C GLU A 267 5.38 -19.31 3.31
N PHE A 268 4.67 -20.45 3.23
CA PHE A 268 3.90 -20.85 2.04
C PHE A 268 2.43 -20.45 2.13
N SER A 269 2.05 -19.66 3.13
CA SER A 269 0.66 -19.29 3.41
C SER A 269 0.44 -17.79 3.39
N SER A 270 -0.72 -17.37 2.90
CA SER A 270 -1.14 -15.96 2.80
C SER A 270 -2.65 -15.85 2.82
N TYR A 271 -3.18 -14.69 3.17
CA TYR A 271 -4.53 -14.30 2.76
C TYR A 271 -4.53 -13.98 1.25
N GLY A 272 -5.64 -14.32 0.59
CA GLY A 272 -5.77 -14.15 -0.86
C GLY A 272 -6.05 -12.70 -1.25
N LEU A 273 -5.47 -12.25 -2.36
CA LEU A 273 -5.82 -10.98 -2.97
C LEU A 273 -6.96 -11.20 -3.97
N SER A 274 -7.91 -10.26 -4.08
CA SER A 274 -9.02 -10.42 -5.04
C SER A 274 -8.59 -10.11 -6.47
N SER A 275 -8.19 -8.88 -6.77
CA SER A 275 -7.60 -8.52 -8.07
C SER A 275 -6.33 -7.69 -7.88
N ILE A 276 -5.30 -7.94 -8.68
CA ILE A 276 -4.07 -7.13 -8.68
C ILE A 276 -4.10 -6.22 -9.90
N SER A 277 -3.97 -4.91 -9.67
CA SER A 277 -4.02 -3.89 -10.74
C SER A 277 -2.68 -3.19 -10.98
N GLY A 278 -1.67 -3.45 -10.15
CA GLY A 278 -0.33 -2.90 -10.35
C GLY A 278 0.67 -3.43 -9.32
N LEU A 279 1.93 -3.48 -9.74
CA LEU A 279 3.09 -3.74 -8.89
C LEU A 279 4.09 -2.62 -9.10
N GLN A 280 4.92 -2.36 -8.09
CA GLN A 280 6.07 -1.49 -8.24
C GLN A 280 7.14 -1.82 -7.20
N TYR A 281 8.41 -1.72 -7.60
CA TYR A 281 9.52 -1.68 -6.66
C TYR A 281 10.06 -0.28 -6.50
N TRP A 282 10.53 0.00 -5.30
CA TRP A 282 11.33 1.18 -5.03
C TRP A 282 12.15 0.96 -3.76
N ASP A 283 13.46 1.18 -3.83
CA ASP A 283 14.39 0.89 -2.73
C ASP A 283 14.17 -0.52 -2.12
N SER A 284 13.96 -1.51 -3.01
CA SER A 284 13.60 -2.89 -2.69
C SER A 284 12.29 -3.08 -1.89
N THR A 285 11.51 -2.03 -1.66
CA THR A 285 10.16 -2.09 -1.13
C THR A 285 9.19 -2.42 -2.26
N LEU A 286 8.41 -3.48 -2.10
CA LEU A 286 7.39 -3.90 -3.05
C LEU A 286 6.04 -3.28 -2.68
N LEU A 287 5.46 -2.58 -3.64
CA LEU A 287 4.12 -2.02 -3.57
C LEU A 287 3.18 -2.88 -4.42
N VAL A 288 2.05 -3.29 -3.83
CA VAL A 288 1.04 -4.10 -4.51
C VAL A 288 -0.30 -3.36 -4.47
N ARG A 289 -0.75 -2.88 -5.64
CA ARG A 289 -2.08 -2.30 -5.79
C ARG A 289 -3.07 -3.41 -6.10
N HIS A 290 -4.09 -3.52 -5.27
CA HIS A 290 -5.10 -4.56 -5.40
C HIS A 290 -6.49 -4.00 -5.13
N GLY A 291 -7.51 -4.69 -5.62
CA GLY A 291 -8.88 -4.24 -5.50
C GLY A 291 -9.88 -5.37 -5.38
N SER A 292 -11.15 -4.99 -5.38
CA SER A 292 -12.29 -5.91 -5.36
C SER A 292 -13.13 -5.75 -6.63
N ALA A 293 -14.08 -6.67 -6.83
CA ALA A 293 -15.00 -6.62 -7.97
C ALA A 293 -15.92 -5.38 -7.98
N SER A 294 -16.15 -4.74 -6.83
CA SER A 294 -16.94 -3.51 -6.72
C SER A 294 -16.17 -2.25 -7.15
N GLY A 295 -14.86 -2.36 -7.36
CA GLY A 295 -13.97 -1.23 -7.61
C GLY A 295 -13.36 -0.60 -6.36
N ALA A 296 -13.55 -1.17 -5.17
CA ALA A 296 -12.73 -0.78 -4.01
C ALA A 296 -11.25 -1.11 -4.30
N GLU A 297 -10.33 -0.25 -3.85
CA GLU A 297 -8.89 -0.38 -4.12
C GLU A 297 -8.07 -0.06 -2.87
N ALA A 298 -6.95 -0.76 -2.71
CA ALA A 298 -5.98 -0.54 -1.66
C ALA A 298 -4.55 -0.74 -2.17
N LEU A 299 -3.60 -0.18 -1.43
CA LEU A 299 -2.18 -0.39 -1.61
C LEU A 299 -1.62 -1.18 -0.42
N LEU A 300 -0.94 -2.29 -0.71
CA LEU A 300 -0.14 -3.02 0.25
C LEU A 300 1.34 -2.65 0.08
N VAL A 301 2.04 -2.48 1.20
CA VAL A 301 3.48 -2.18 1.24
C VAL A 301 4.21 -3.36 1.87
N PHE A 302 5.20 -3.90 1.16
CA PHE A 302 6.10 -4.95 1.64
C PHE A 302 7.51 -4.40 1.70
N ARG A 303 8.03 -4.24 2.92
CA ARG A 303 9.41 -3.76 3.14
C ARG A 303 10.42 -4.89 2.89
N PRO A 304 11.68 -4.56 2.54
CA PRO A 304 12.75 -5.54 2.53
C PRO A 304 12.84 -6.32 3.85
N ASP A 305 13.07 -7.62 3.77
CA ASP A 305 13.29 -8.49 4.93
C ASP A 305 14.27 -9.62 4.56
N ILE A 306 14.37 -10.65 5.38
CA ILE A 306 15.27 -11.81 5.20
C ILE A 306 15.02 -12.53 3.86
N THR A 307 13.81 -12.46 3.31
CA THR A 307 13.47 -13.05 2.00
C THR A 307 13.18 -11.99 0.94
N PRO A 308 13.46 -12.25 -0.35
CA PRO A 308 13.10 -11.38 -1.47
C PRO A 308 11.64 -10.93 -1.54
N ALA A 309 10.69 -11.72 -1.01
CA ALA A 309 9.27 -11.33 -0.97
C ALA A 309 8.96 -10.19 0.01
N GLY A 310 9.93 -9.83 0.87
CA GLY A 310 9.76 -8.82 1.91
C GLY A 310 8.79 -9.23 3.03
N LYS A 311 8.54 -8.30 3.94
CA LYS A 311 7.56 -8.42 5.02
C LYS A 311 6.48 -7.36 4.85
N PHE A 312 5.22 -7.73 5.03
CA PHE A 312 4.11 -6.78 5.07
C PHE A 312 4.39 -5.68 6.11
N ALA A 313 4.25 -4.43 5.69
CA ALA A 313 4.54 -3.25 6.50
C ALA A 313 3.29 -2.39 6.75
N SER A 314 2.49 -2.14 5.72
CA SER A 314 1.28 -1.32 5.85
C SER A 314 0.27 -1.59 4.73
N CYS A 315 -0.95 -1.09 4.93
CA CYS A 315 -1.99 -1.02 3.91
C CYS A 315 -2.75 0.30 4.00
N GLY A 316 -3.17 0.85 2.87
CA GLY A 316 -4.08 2.00 2.83
C GLY A 316 -5.06 1.95 1.67
N PHE A 317 -6.29 2.40 1.92
CA PHE A 317 -7.33 2.45 0.89
C PHE A 317 -7.10 3.60 -0.08
N LEU A 318 -7.23 3.28 -1.37
CA LEU A 318 -7.17 4.25 -2.47
C LEU A 318 -8.58 4.60 -2.97
N ASN A 319 -9.53 3.67 -2.81
CA ASN A 319 -10.94 3.86 -3.12
C ASN A 319 -11.81 2.99 -2.20
N THR A 320 -12.77 3.60 -1.52
CA THR A 320 -13.62 2.91 -0.53
C THR A 320 -15.01 2.68 -1.12
N LEU A 321 -15.26 1.45 -1.57
CA LEU A 321 -16.55 0.95 -2.05
C LEU A 321 -16.92 -0.35 -1.30
N GLU A 322 -17.93 -1.07 -1.76
CA GLU A 322 -18.36 -2.33 -1.15
C GLU A 322 -17.19 -3.34 -1.07
N GLY A 323 -16.95 -3.93 0.10
CA GLY A 323 -15.87 -4.88 0.30
C GLY A 323 -14.48 -4.28 0.55
N ALA A 324 -14.35 -2.95 0.63
CA ALA A 324 -13.08 -2.30 0.99
C ALA A 324 -12.50 -2.83 2.31
N ASN A 325 -13.35 -3.13 3.29
CA ASN A 325 -12.95 -3.68 4.59
C ASN A 325 -12.26 -5.05 4.53
N ARG A 326 -12.20 -5.70 3.36
CA ARG A 326 -11.48 -6.96 3.13
C ARG A 326 -10.15 -6.78 2.40
N LEU A 327 -9.84 -5.58 1.93
CA LEU A 327 -8.63 -5.32 1.15
C LEU A 327 -7.42 -5.13 2.06
N CYS A 328 -7.53 -4.24 3.05
CA CYS A 328 -6.51 -4.11 4.07
C CYS A 328 -6.73 -5.15 5.16
N PRO A 329 -5.69 -5.91 5.56
CA PRO A 329 -5.72 -6.69 6.78
C PRO A 329 -6.14 -5.78 7.93
N ALA A 330 -7.08 -6.23 8.77
CA ALA A 330 -7.39 -5.53 10.00
C ALA A 330 -6.08 -5.27 10.74
N GLU A 331 -5.88 -4.03 11.20
CA GLU A 331 -4.65 -3.53 11.79
C GLU A 331 -4.03 -4.65 12.62
N LEU A 332 -2.90 -5.18 12.12
CA LEU A 332 -2.13 -6.13 12.89
C LEU A 332 -1.71 -5.34 14.11
N ALA A 333 -2.46 -5.50 15.20
CA ALA A 333 -2.05 -5.09 16.51
C ALA A 333 -0.82 -5.92 16.85
N GLU A 334 0.32 -5.60 16.24
CA GLU A 334 1.60 -5.94 16.82
C GLU A 334 1.59 -5.19 18.16
N PRO A 335 1.55 -5.91 19.29
CA PRO A 335 1.75 -5.26 20.57
C PRO A 335 3.10 -4.54 20.46
N SER A 336 3.11 -3.24 20.69
CA SER A 336 4.36 -2.50 20.89
C SER A 336 5.09 -3.19 22.04
N GLU A 337 6.23 -3.81 21.73
CA GLU A 337 7.20 -4.25 22.74
C GLU A 337 7.85 -3.04 23.43
#